data_AF-A0A0M2PMS9-F1
#
_entry.id   AF-A0A0M2PMS9-F1
#
_cell.length_a   1.000
_cell.length_b   1.000
_cell.length_c   1.000
_cell.angle_alpha   90.00
_cell.angle_beta   90.00
_cell.angle_gamma   90.00
#
_symmetry.space_group_name_H-M   'P 1'
#
loop_
_entity.id
_entity.type
_entity.pdbx_description
1 polymer ?
#
loop_
_entity_poly.entity_id
_entity_poly.type
_entity_poly.pdbx_seq_one_letter_code
_entity_poly.pdbx_strand_id
1 'polypeptide(L)' 'MKDFSSIVHIGELIAVSNVFQLNTYQMVSLLEDGLMEVFENKEAFWEKYGKKESYGELDWCELNNGKIFTKQK' A
#
# COMPACT_ATOMS: atom_id res chain seq x y z
N MET A 1 -11.27 -1.05 14.66
CA MET A 1 -9.96 -0.65 14.12
C MET A 1 -9.14 -1.91 13.91
N LYS A 2 -8.74 -2.20 12.67
CA LYS A 2 -7.62 -3.12 12.45
C LYS A 2 -6.35 -2.37 12.89
N ASP A 3 -5.53 -3.00 13.71
CA ASP A 3 -4.26 -2.43 14.13
C ASP A 3 -3.21 -2.65 13.02
N PHE A 4 -2.90 -1.61 12.26
CA PHE A 4 -1.87 -1.60 11.22
C PHE A 4 -0.53 -1.06 11.75
N SER A 5 -0.44 -0.67 13.04
CA SER A 5 0.81 -0.16 13.62
C SER A 5 1.90 -1.23 13.73
N SER A 6 1.51 -2.50 13.72
CA SER A 6 2.42 -3.65 13.66
C SER A 6 2.94 -3.95 12.25
N ILE A 7 2.35 -3.34 11.21
CA ILE A 7 2.59 -3.65 9.79
C ILE A 7 3.20 -2.44 9.08
N VAL A 8 2.84 -1.22 9.47
CA VAL A 8 3.20 0.01 8.76
C VAL A 8 3.94 0.98 9.70
N HIS A 9 5.16 1.34 9.32
CA HIS A 9 5.91 2.40 9.98
C HIS A 9 5.58 3.77 9.39
N ILE A 10 5.54 4.82 10.22
CA ILE A 10 5.24 6.19 9.76
C ILE A 10 6.23 6.69 8.68
N GLY A 11 7.50 6.25 8.75
CA GLY A 11 8.49 6.56 7.71
C GLY A 11 8.15 5.96 6.34
N GLU A 12 7.51 4.79 6.31
CA GLU A 12 7.04 4.16 5.08
C GLU A 12 5.87 4.95 4.48
N LEU A 13 4.93 5.40 5.32
CA LEU A 13 3.84 6.29 4.90
C LEU A 13 4.35 7.60 4.30
N ILE A 14 5.34 8.23 4.93
CA ILE A 14 5.94 9.46 4.42
C ILE A 14 6.64 9.19 3.08
N ALA A 15 7.32 8.06 2.91
CA ALA A 15 7.97 7.72 1.65
C ALA A 15 6.96 7.56 0.50
N VAL A 16 5.82 6.90 0.75
CA VAL A 16 4.80 6.64 -0.28
C VAL A 16 3.83 7.81 -0.49
N SER A 17 3.84 8.83 0.38
CA SER A 17 2.95 10.01 0.27
C SER A 17 3.05 10.68 -1.09
N ASN A 18 4.27 10.78 -1.62
CA ASN A 18 4.54 11.41 -2.92
C ASN A 18 4.10 10.54 -4.10
N VAL A 19 4.00 9.22 -3.91
CA VAL A 19 3.52 8.31 -4.96
C VAL A 19 2.01 8.43 -5.08
N PHE A 20 1.30 8.34 -3.96
CA PHE A 20 -0.17 8.38 -3.95
C PHE A 20 -0.75 9.79 -3.96
N GLN A 21 0.08 10.83 -3.80
CA GLN A 21 -0.36 12.22 -3.65
C GLN A 21 -1.34 12.42 -2.48
N LEU A 22 -1.09 11.69 -1.38
CA LEU A 22 -1.90 11.70 -0.16
C LEU A 22 -1.02 12.03 1.03
N ASN A 23 -1.57 12.73 2.02
CA ASN A 23 -0.89 12.92 3.29
C ASN A 23 -1.02 11.69 4.20
N THR A 24 -0.22 11.62 5.27
CA THR A 24 -0.18 10.47 6.19
C THR A 24 -1.53 10.19 6.84
N TYR A 25 -2.30 11.23 7.18
CA TYR A 25 -3.64 11.07 7.76
C TYR A 25 -4.60 10.39 6.77
N GLN A 26 -4.63 10.85 5.51
CA GLN A 26 -5.47 10.26 4.46
C GLN A 26 -5.09 8.80 4.19
N MET A 27 -3.80 8.49 4.14
CA MET A 27 -3.34 7.11 3.94
C MET A 27 -3.74 6.20 5.10
N VAL A 28 -3.65 6.69 6.34
CA VAL A 28 -4.13 5.96 7.52
C VAL A 28 -5.63 5.67 7.43
N SER A 29 -6.45 6.66 7.09
CA SER A 29 -7.90 6.44 6.92
C SER A 29 -8.21 5.41 5.83
N LEU A 30 -7.51 5.46 4.69
CA LEU A 30 -7.71 4.48 3.61
C LEU A 30 -7.29 3.06 4.01
N LEU A 31 -6.25 2.91 4.84
CA LEU A 31 -5.85 1.63 5.40
C LEU A 31 -6.90 1.08 6.36
N GLU A 32 -7.51 1.95 7.17
CA GLU A 32 -8.60 1.58 8.08
C GLU A 32 -9.86 1.13 7.32
N ASP A 33 -10.18 1.82 6.23
CA ASP A 33 -11.32 1.53 5.36
C ASP A 33 -11.07 0.36 4.39
N GLY A 34 -9.83 -0.14 4.32
CA GLY A 34 -9.43 -1.21 3.39
C GLY A 34 -9.37 -0.78 1.92
N LEU A 35 -9.36 0.52 1.65
CA LEU A 35 -9.21 1.11 0.32
C LEU A 35 -7.72 1.25 -0.09
N MET A 36 -6.84 1.18 0.90
CA MET A 36 -5.40 1.00 0.73
C MET A 36 -4.98 -0.29 1.44
N GLU A 37 -4.05 -1.03 0.84
CA GLU A 37 -3.57 -2.30 1.35
C GLU A 37 -2.03 -2.33 1.35
N VAL A 38 -1.47 -3.08 2.31
CA VAL A 38 -0.03 -3.26 2.46
C VAL A 38 0.29 -4.75 2.44
N PHE A 39 1.30 -5.10 1.64
CA PHE A 39 1.80 -6.47 1.53
C PHE A 39 3.27 -6.47 1.93
N GLU A 40 3.69 -7.47 2.72
CA GLU A 40 5.07 -7.63 3.16
C GLU A 40 6.04 -7.93 2.01
N ASN A 41 5.53 -8.55 0.94
CA ASN A 41 6.31 -8.94 -0.22
C ASN A 41 5.46 -9.00 -1.50
N LYS A 42 6.15 -9.11 -2.64
CA LYS A 42 5.56 -9.25 -3.98
C LYS A 42 4.72 -10.49 -4.13
N GLU A 43 5.13 -11.59 -3.54
CA GLU A 43 4.45 -12.88 -3.64
C GLU A 43 3.02 -12.76 -3.11
N ALA A 44 2.84 -12.16 -1.92
CA ALA A 44 1.52 -11.94 -1.32
C ALA A 44 0.64 -10.99 -2.15
N PHE A 45 1.23 -9.95 -2.74
CA PHE A 45 0.53 -9.06 -3.64
C PHE A 45 0.06 -9.78 -4.93
N TRP A 46 0.93 -10.59 -5.53
CA TRP A 46 0.60 -11.36 -6.74
C TRP A 46 -0.38 -12.50 -6.48
N GLU A 47 -0.37 -13.09 -5.29
CA GLU A 47 -1.38 -14.09 -4.91
C GLU A 47 -2.79 -13.49 -4.93
N LYS A 48 -2.94 -12.24 -4.49
CA LYS A 48 -4.23 -11.55 -4.46
C LYS A 48 -4.64 -10.99 -5.83
N TYR A 49 -3.75 -10.29 -6.52
CA TYR A 49 -4.10 -9.54 -7.75
C TYR A 49 -3.68 -10.21 -9.05
N GLY A 50 -2.94 -11.32 -8.97
CA GLY A 50 -2.34 -12.01 -10.10
C GLY A 50 -1.11 -11.27 -10.65
N LYS A 51 -0.19 -11.97 -11.31
CA LYS A 51 0.98 -11.36 -11.95
C LYS A 51 0.57 -10.69 -13.26
N LYS A 52 0.54 -9.36 -13.30
CA LYS A 52 0.21 -8.57 -14.50
C LYS A 52 1.33 -7.60 -14.83
N GLU A 53 1.50 -7.29 -16.12
CA GLU A 53 2.45 -6.27 -16.58
C GLU A 53 1.98 -4.85 -16.21
N SER A 54 0.67 -4.62 -16.11
CA SER A 54 0.08 -3.40 -15.56
C SER A 54 -1.23 -3.69 -14.82
N TYR A 55 -1.48 -2.94 -13.75
CA TYR A 55 -2.75 -2.98 -13.02
C TYR A 55 -3.51 -1.68 -13.31
N GLY A 56 -4.37 -1.68 -14.34
CA GLY A 56 -5.02 -0.45 -14.82
C GLY A 56 -5.79 0.34 -13.75
N GLU A 57 -6.44 -0.37 -12.84
CA GLU A 57 -7.30 0.18 -11.77
C GLU A 57 -6.61 0.27 -10.40
N LEU A 58 -5.35 -0.15 -10.28
CA LEU A 58 -4.61 -0.12 -9.02
C LEU A 58 -3.40 0.79 -9.14
N ASP A 59 -3.34 1.78 -8.24
CA ASP A 59 -2.09 2.44 -7.95
C ASP A 59 -1.31 1.55 -7.00
N TRP A 60 -0.03 1.33 -7.29
CA TRP A 60 0.83 0.53 -6.44
C TRP A 60 2.28 1.01 -6.51
N CYS A 61 3.02 0.79 -5.43
CA CYS A 61 4.46 0.95 -5.41
C CYS A 61 5.11 -0.05 -4.47
N GLU A 62 6.35 -0.36 -4.76
CA GLU A 62 7.20 -1.21 -3.94
C GLU A 62 8.27 -0.34 -3.28
N LEU A 63 8.42 -0.51 -1.97
CA LEU A 63 9.51 0.07 -1.20
C LEU A 63 10.78 -0.77 -1.33
N ASN A 64 11.94 -0.18 -1.06
CA ASN A 64 13.23 -0.88 -1.13
C ASN A 64 13.34 -2.09 -0.18
N ASN A 65 12.48 -2.17 0.85
CA ASN A 65 12.40 -3.31 1.75
C ASN A 65 11.49 -4.44 1.23
N GLY A 66 10.96 -4.32 0.01
CA GLY A 66 10.09 -5.31 -0.62
C GLY A 66 8.60 -5.16 -0.29
N LYS A 67 8.23 -4.29 0.66
CA LYS A 67 6.82 -4.02 0.97
C LYS A 67 6.13 -3.33 -0.19
N ILE A 68 4.88 -3.68 -0.40
CA ILE A 68 4.03 -3.07 -1.44
C ILE A 68 2.89 -2.33 -0.78
N PHE A 69 2.69 -1.09 -1.21
CA PHE A 69 1.47 -0.33 -0.97
C PHE A 69 0.63 -0.35 -2.23
N THR A 70 -0.67 -0.52 -2.09
CA THR A 70 -1.60 -0.41 -3.21
C THR A 70 -2.90 0.26 -2.78
N LYS A 71 -3.52 0.99 -3.70
CA LYS A 71 -4.82 1.63 -3.54
C LYS A 71 -5.62 1.41 -4.84
N GLN A 72 -6.92 1.17 -4.70
CA GLN A 72 -7.84 1.24 -5.84
C GLN A 72 -7.99 2.70 -6.28
N LYS A 73 -7.92 2.98 -7.59
CA LYS A 73 -8.03 4.35 -8.11
C LYS A 73 -9.31 5.04 -7.66
#